data_AF-A0A2V7IJE3-F1
#
_entry.id   AF-A0A2V7IJE3-F1
#
_cell.length_a   1.000
_cell.length_b   1.000
_cell.length_c   1.000
_cell.angle_alpha   90.00
_cell.angle_beta   90.00
_cell.angle_gamma   90.00
#
_symmetry.space_group_name_H-M   'P 1'
#
loop_
_entity.id
_entity.type
_entity.pdbx_description
1 polymer ?
#
loop_
_entity_poly.entity_id
_entity_poly.type
_entity_poly.pdbx_seq_one_letter_code
_entity_poly.pdbx_strand_id
1 'polypeptide(L)'
;MNRSTRGAGAAVLAVLASACKKAETAPLYEKVAVERRDVVVTAIAQGVVRPTLTFSVKSKAWGEILEMPVQTGTEVKQGQLLARIDPRIPQQNLTQAQASLDKARAQLANATAQLKRSEALFGSHAIAETDYDAARLTAAIAQAAVVNAQANLQTAQDAMDDTHVRAPISGTILELDAVLGTVISSPTLGGGTVILKMANLDAVQDSALVAETDIGRVQPGMTVTIAVDAYPGRSFGGTVLKIQPQAQVVQNATMFPVLVAIPNAGHLLKPGMNSEVRIHTGQRQAVLAVPNAALRTQRDVASGATVLGLDPQVVQQQLAAAQAADTTLRARRARGAWGGDTAGGAGRLRAGAADSSGGATFTTASGMTIRLPPGVTAEQARAAFAKMRSGEDPTPAERALFQQLRSQFQRGGGAGGSGPGGGGGPGAGRRGGGRNGAASGYVVFVIRAGKVLPVPIRTGLSDLDYSEVTSGLTDGDTVLVLPSASLVQSQQQFKQRFQNVTGGGLPGLRQQQSQGTPAR
;
A
#
# COMPACT_ATOMS: atom_id res chain seq x y z
N MET A 1 75.38 28.94 -56.01
CA MET A 1 75.96 28.81 -54.65
C MET A 1 74.90 29.27 -53.63
N ASN A 2 74.63 28.64 -52.48
CA ASN A 2 75.48 28.40 -51.29
C ASN A 2 75.99 29.75 -50.71
N ARG A 3 75.71 30.20 -49.47
CA ARG A 3 75.08 29.65 -48.23
C ARG A 3 74.09 30.70 -47.63
N SER A 4 73.44 30.61 -46.45
CA SER A 4 73.64 29.82 -45.21
C SER A 4 72.33 29.63 -44.39
N THR A 5 72.42 29.31 -43.09
CA THR A 5 71.33 29.13 -42.09
C THR A 5 71.81 29.53 -40.68
N ARG A 6 70.85 29.80 -39.76
CA ARG A 6 70.82 29.55 -38.28
C ARG A 6 70.52 30.79 -37.42
N GLY A 7 69.44 30.73 -36.63
CA GLY A 7 69.12 31.77 -35.64
C GLY A 7 67.74 31.73 -34.97
N ALA A 8 67.09 30.57 -34.78
CA ALA A 8 65.72 30.52 -34.22
C ALA A 8 65.42 29.33 -33.28
N GLY A 9 66.44 28.59 -32.81
CA GLY A 9 66.26 27.35 -32.04
C GLY A 9 66.26 27.47 -30.51
N ALA A 10 66.71 28.60 -29.95
CA ALA A 10 67.05 28.69 -28.51
C ALA A 10 65.92 29.22 -27.60
N ALA A 11 64.93 29.96 -28.15
CA ALA A 11 63.93 30.65 -27.34
C ALA A 11 62.75 29.77 -26.88
N VAL A 12 62.48 28.64 -27.57
CA VAL A 12 61.28 27.81 -27.31
C VAL A 12 61.50 26.81 -26.16
N LEU A 13 62.74 26.43 -25.87
CA LEU A 13 63.07 25.47 -24.81
C LEU A 13 63.05 26.06 -23.38
N ALA A 14 63.13 27.38 -23.23
CA ALA A 14 63.13 28.04 -21.91
C ALA A 14 61.73 28.16 -21.27
N VAL A 15 60.65 28.13 -22.06
CA VAL A 15 59.27 28.32 -21.58
C VAL A 15 58.68 27.04 -20.95
N LEU A 16 59.25 25.86 -21.27
CA LEU A 16 58.77 24.57 -20.78
C LEU A 16 59.20 24.21 -19.34
N ALA A 17 60.10 24.99 -18.71
CA ALA A 17 60.70 24.65 -17.42
C ALA A 17 60.00 25.26 -16.18
N SER A 18 59.00 26.13 -16.34
CA SER A 18 58.37 26.88 -15.22
C SER A 18 56.93 26.49 -14.89
N ALA A 19 56.41 25.40 -15.47
CA ALA A 19 55.01 24.98 -15.33
C ALA A 19 54.78 23.77 -14.38
N CYS A 20 55.71 23.48 -13.46
CA CYS A 20 55.50 22.49 -12.39
C CYS A 20 54.80 23.08 -11.16
N LYS A 21 53.65 23.75 -11.35
CA LYS A 21 52.66 23.83 -10.26
C LYS A 21 51.96 22.49 -10.18
N LYS A 22 52.27 21.75 -9.11
CA LYS A 22 51.64 20.48 -8.72
C LYS A 22 50.13 20.61 -8.90
N ALA A 23 49.56 19.87 -9.85
CA ALA A 23 48.12 19.88 -10.10
C ALA A 23 47.42 19.27 -8.89
N GLU A 24 46.93 20.14 -8.00
CA GLU A 24 46.15 19.75 -6.84
C GLU A 24 44.93 18.99 -7.35
N THR A 25 44.90 17.68 -7.08
CA THR A 25 43.88 16.80 -7.64
C THR A 25 42.54 17.24 -7.07
N ALA A 26 41.64 17.70 -7.95
CA ALA A 26 40.34 18.21 -7.53
C ALA A 26 39.68 17.20 -6.58
N PRO A 27 39.25 17.62 -5.38
CA PRO A 27 38.81 16.70 -4.35
C PRO A 27 37.68 15.83 -4.90
N LEU A 28 37.84 14.51 -4.78
CA LEU A 28 36.86 13.48 -5.15
C LEU A 28 35.66 13.46 -4.19
N TYR A 29 35.28 14.61 -3.64
CA TYR A 29 34.25 14.75 -2.63
C TYR A 29 33.64 16.16 -2.67
N GLU A 30 32.34 16.24 -2.44
CA GLU A 30 31.61 17.49 -2.35
C GLU A 30 31.44 17.90 -0.89
N LYS A 31 31.59 19.19 -0.59
CA LYS A 31 31.42 19.75 0.75
C LYS A 31 30.03 20.37 0.86
N VAL A 32 29.19 19.82 1.72
CA VAL A 32 27.84 20.35 1.98
C VAL A 32 27.78 20.83 3.42
N ALA A 33 27.42 22.10 3.63
CA ALA A 33 27.17 22.64 4.96
C ALA A 33 25.92 22.00 5.56
N VAL A 34 25.95 21.65 6.84
CA VAL A 34 24.77 21.17 7.55
C VAL A 34 23.92 22.37 7.94
N GLU A 35 22.75 22.46 7.32
CA GLU A 35 21.79 23.53 7.53
C GLU A 35 20.51 23.00 8.16
N ARG A 36 19.75 23.89 8.79
CA ARG A 36 18.39 23.60 9.24
C ARG A 36 17.43 23.72 8.06
N ARG A 37 16.69 22.65 7.78
CA ARG A 37 15.73 22.59 6.69
C ARG A 37 14.45 21.90 7.16
N ASP A 38 13.39 22.09 6.40
CA ASP A 38 12.11 21.44 6.63
C ASP A 38 12.10 20.10 5.86
N VAL A 39 11.97 19.00 6.59
CA VAL A 39 11.91 17.64 6.04
C VAL A 39 10.45 17.20 6.00
N VAL A 40 9.95 16.86 4.81
CA VAL A 40 8.56 16.44 4.57
C VAL A 40 8.55 15.03 3.97
N VAL A 41 8.00 14.07 4.71
CA VAL A 41 7.89 12.68 4.23
C VAL A 41 6.56 12.47 3.53
N THR A 42 6.68 12.40 2.22
CA THR A 42 5.57 12.21 1.29
C THR A 42 5.50 10.73 0.89
N ALA A 43 4.37 10.07 1.16
CA ALA A 43 4.06 8.81 0.50
C ALA A 43 3.42 9.10 -0.86
N ILE A 44 3.96 8.53 -1.93
CA ILE A 44 3.46 8.70 -3.29
C ILE A 44 2.60 7.49 -3.64
N ALA A 45 1.40 7.73 -4.16
CA ALA A 45 0.47 6.71 -4.59
C ALA A 45 -0.15 7.08 -5.93
N GLN A 46 -0.51 6.06 -6.72
CA GLN A 46 -1.21 6.22 -7.99
C GLN A 46 -2.69 5.93 -7.77
N GLY A 47 -3.55 6.82 -8.25
CA GLY A 47 -4.98 6.81 -7.99
C GLY A 47 -5.83 6.99 -9.23
N VAL A 48 -7.12 6.76 -9.07
CA VAL A 48 -8.14 7.06 -10.09
C VAL A 48 -9.27 7.82 -9.42
N VAL A 49 -9.59 8.99 -10.00
CA VAL A 49 -10.69 9.84 -9.57
C VAL A 49 -12.02 9.15 -9.87
N ARG A 50 -12.87 9.07 -8.86
CA ARG A 50 -14.21 8.47 -8.90
C ARG A 50 -15.21 9.47 -8.31
N PRO A 51 -16.50 9.43 -8.70
CA PRO A 51 -17.51 10.19 -7.98
C PRO A 51 -17.64 9.66 -6.55
N THR A 52 -18.07 10.50 -5.61
CA THR A 52 -18.33 10.07 -4.23
C THR A 52 -19.47 9.05 -4.17
N LEU A 53 -20.51 9.23 -4.96
CA LEU A 53 -21.65 8.31 -5.13
C LEU A 53 -22.05 8.24 -6.61
N THR A 54 -22.22 7.02 -7.13
CA THR A 54 -22.82 6.77 -8.45
C THR A 54 -24.20 6.16 -8.25
N PHE A 55 -25.20 6.69 -8.95
CA PHE A 55 -26.56 6.19 -8.99
C PHE A 55 -26.87 5.63 -10.39
N SER A 56 -27.17 4.33 -10.46
CA SER A 56 -27.70 3.70 -11.67
C SER A 56 -29.21 3.87 -11.70
N VAL A 57 -29.71 4.74 -12.59
CA VAL A 57 -31.15 4.95 -12.79
C VAL A 57 -31.70 3.79 -13.61
N LYS A 58 -32.63 3.04 -13.01
CA LYS A 58 -33.26 1.87 -13.61
C LYS A 58 -34.71 2.14 -13.97
N SER A 59 -35.18 1.51 -15.04
CA SER A 59 -36.62 1.46 -15.30
C SER A 59 -37.31 0.50 -14.34
N LYS A 60 -38.54 0.85 -13.95
CA LYS A 60 -39.51 -0.08 -13.39
C LYS A 60 -40.60 -0.44 -14.42
N ALA A 61 -40.97 0.51 -15.29
CA ALA A 61 -41.89 0.28 -16.39
C ALA A 61 -41.25 -0.54 -17.53
N TRP A 62 -42.10 -1.21 -18.29
CA TRP A 62 -41.78 -1.95 -19.51
C TRP A 62 -42.31 -1.19 -20.72
N GLY A 63 -41.62 -1.25 -21.85
CA GLY A 63 -41.99 -0.52 -23.07
C GLY A 63 -40.79 0.12 -23.76
N GLU A 64 -41.06 0.81 -24.87
CA GLU A 64 -40.04 1.52 -25.67
C GLU A 64 -39.77 2.92 -25.11
N ILE A 65 -38.50 3.36 -25.14
CA ILE A 65 -38.13 4.75 -24.81
C ILE A 65 -38.53 5.67 -25.98
N LEU A 66 -39.64 6.38 -25.82
CA LEU A 66 -40.19 7.32 -26.83
C LEU A 66 -39.48 8.67 -26.86
N GLU A 67 -39.01 9.16 -25.71
CA GLU A 67 -38.28 10.42 -25.58
C GLU A 67 -37.18 10.31 -24.53
N MET A 68 -36.06 10.98 -24.79
CA MET A 68 -34.92 11.04 -23.88
C MET A 68 -34.25 12.42 -24.02
N PRO A 69 -34.71 13.46 -23.29
CA PRO A 69 -34.24 14.84 -23.45
C PRO A 69 -32.83 15.10 -22.89
N VAL A 70 -32.09 14.06 -22.50
CA VAL A 70 -30.79 14.15 -21.82
C VAL A 70 -29.73 13.36 -22.55
N GLN A 71 -28.48 13.81 -22.46
CA GLN A 71 -27.32 13.17 -23.09
C GLN A 71 -26.19 12.99 -22.07
N THR A 72 -25.24 12.11 -22.34
CA THR A 72 -24.02 11.95 -21.53
C THR A 72 -23.31 13.29 -21.35
N GLY A 73 -22.90 13.60 -20.11
CA GLY A 73 -22.31 14.90 -19.74
C GLY A 73 -23.32 16.01 -19.44
N THR A 74 -24.61 15.80 -19.63
CA THR A 74 -25.66 16.77 -19.25
C THR A 74 -25.81 16.83 -17.73
N GLU A 75 -25.86 18.03 -17.16
CA GLU A 75 -26.25 18.26 -15.77
C GLU A 75 -27.77 18.27 -15.62
N VAL A 76 -28.28 17.55 -14.63
CA VAL A 76 -29.71 17.38 -14.36
C VAL A 76 -30.01 17.68 -12.90
N LYS A 77 -31.22 18.20 -12.64
CA LYS A 77 -31.74 18.44 -11.28
C LYS A 77 -32.56 17.26 -10.80
N GLN A 78 -32.62 17.05 -9.48
CA GLN A 78 -33.52 16.08 -8.86
C GLN A 78 -34.96 16.27 -9.36
N GLY A 79 -35.64 15.17 -9.73
CA GLY A 79 -37.02 15.17 -10.25
C GLY A 79 -37.15 15.49 -11.76
N GLN A 80 -36.08 15.94 -12.42
CA GLN A 80 -36.06 16.21 -13.86
C GLN A 80 -36.32 14.93 -14.66
N LEU A 81 -37.09 15.04 -15.75
CA LEU A 81 -37.36 13.93 -16.67
C LEU A 81 -36.07 13.54 -17.41
N LEU A 82 -35.73 12.26 -17.35
CA LEU A 82 -34.58 11.65 -18.02
C LEU A 82 -35.01 10.88 -19.27
N ALA A 83 -36.09 10.09 -19.16
CA ALA A 83 -36.67 9.33 -20.26
C ALA A 83 -38.18 9.17 -20.08
N ARG A 84 -38.92 9.12 -21.18
CA ARG A 84 -40.35 8.77 -21.22
C ARG A 84 -40.52 7.45 -21.96
N ILE A 85 -41.07 6.46 -21.27
CA ILE A 85 -41.42 5.14 -21.82
C ILE A 85 -42.84 5.20 -22.40
N ASP A 86 -43.18 4.37 -23.39
CA ASP A 86 -44.53 4.31 -23.98
C ASP A 86 -45.62 4.10 -22.91
N PRO A 87 -46.48 5.11 -22.65
CA PRO A 87 -47.47 5.06 -21.60
C PRO A 87 -48.78 4.39 -22.03
N ARG A 88 -48.93 3.92 -23.28
CA ARG A 88 -50.23 3.45 -23.81
C ARG A 88 -50.91 2.41 -22.91
N ILE A 89 -50.19 1.38 -22.48
CA ILE A 89 -50.76 0.31 -21.64
C ILE A 89 -51.02 0.79 -20.20
N PRO A 90 -50.08 1.47 -19.49
CA PRO A 90 -50.37 2.09 -18.20
C PRO A 90 -51.54 3.08 -18.23
N GLN A 91 -51.65 3.92 -19.26
CA GLN A 91 -52.75 4.89 -19.43
C GLN A 91 -54.11 4.20 -19.65
N GLN A 92 -54.15 3.10 -20.41
CA GLN A 92 -55.37 2.28 -20.55
C GLN A 92 -55.76 1.65 -19.22
N ASN A 93 -54.82 1.08 -18.47
CA ASN A 93 -55.05 0.51 -17.15
C ASN A 93 -55.53 1.55 -16.14
N LEU A 94 -54.95 2.75 -16.14
CA LEU A 94 -55.37 3.89 -15.32
C LEU A 94 -56.82 4.30 -15.62
N THR A 95 -57.17 4.39 -16.91
CA THR A 95 -58.52 4.72 -17.36
C THR A 95 -59.54 3.65 -16.94
N GLN A 96 -59.18 2.37 -17.06
CA GLN A 96 -60.00 1.23 -16.64
C GLN A 96 -60.17 1.17 -15.11
N ALA A 97 -59.12 1.46 -14.35
CA ALA A 97 -59.17 1.51 -12.89
C ALA A 97 -60.05 2.67 -12.38
N GLN A 98 -59.96 3.85 -13.02
CA GLN A 98 -60.81 5.00 -12.72
C GLN A 98 -62.30 4.67 -12.97
N ALA A 99 -62.63 4.13 -14.15
CA ALA A 99 -64.00 3.70 -14.45
C ALA A 99 -64.52 2.62 -13.48
N SER A 100 -63.64 1.75 -12.98
CA SER A 100 -63.99 0.73 -11.98
C SER A 100 -64.27 1.33 -10.61
N LEU A 101 -63.52 2.36 -10.21
CA LEU A 101 -63.77 3.14 -8.99
C LEU A 101 -65.09 3.91 -9.06
N ASP A 102 -65.39 4.55 -10.19
CA ASP A 102 -66.62 5.32 -10.34
C ASP A 102 -67.86 4.40 -10.36
N LYS A 103 -67.75 3.20 -10.97
CA LYS A 103 -68.75 2.14 -10.83
C LYS A 103 -68.96 1.72 -9.37
N ALA A 104 -67.88 1.45 -8.64
CA ALA A 104 -67.96 1.05 -7.23
C ALA A 104 -68.59 2.16 -6.36
N ARG A 105 -68.24 3.43 -6.60
CA ARG A 105 -68.82 4.60 -5.93
C ARG A 105 -70.31 4.74 -6.20
N ALA A 106 -70.76 4.53 -7.44
CA ALA A 106 -72.18 4.53 -7.78
C ALA A 106 -72.95 3.39 -7.08
N GLN A 107 -72.35 2.19 -6.99
CA GLN A 107 -72.92 1.06 -6.26
C GLN A 107 -73.02 1.34 -4.75
N LEU A 108 -71.97 1.92 -4.15
CA LEU A 108 -71.99 2.37 -2.75
C LEU A 108 -73.04 3.44 -2.52
N ALA A 109 -73.15 4.45 -3.37
CA ALA A 109 -74.17 5.50 -3.24
C ALA A 109 -75.60 4.93 -3.24
N ASN A 110 -75.87 3.96 -4.13
CA ASN A 110 -77.16 3.26 -4.17
C ASN A 110 -77.39 2.41 -2.91
N ALA A 111 -76.39 1.63 -2.47
CA ALA A 111 -76.47 0.79 -1.28
C ALA A 111 -76.66 1.62 0.01
N THR A 112 -75.97 2.75 0.15
CA THR A 112 -76.12 3.70 1.26
C THR A 112 -77.48 4.37 1.24
N ALA A 113 -77.99 4.75 0.07
CA ALA A 113 -79.35 5.29 -0.06
C ALA A 113 -80.43 4.25 0.32
N GLN A 114 -80.20 2.96 0.00
CA GLN A 114 -81.08 1.88 0.41
C GLN A 114 -80.99 1.61 1.92
N LEU A 115 -79.78 1.56 2.50
CA LEU A 115 -79.58 1.43 3.94
C LEU A 115 -80.29 2.55 4.71
N LYS A 116 -80.16 3.81 4.27
CA LYS A 116 -80.85 4.95 4.90
C LYS A 116 -82.38 4.86 4.82
N ARG A 117 -82.93 4.26 3.75
CA ARG A 117 -84.37 3.94 3.66
C ARG A 117 -84.76 2.82 4.64
N SER A 118 -84.00 1.72 4.68
CA SER A 118 -84.22 0.62 5.61
C SER A 118 -84.10 1.06 7.07
N GLU A 119 -83.16 1.94 7.41
CA GLU A 119 -82.97 2.50 8.75
C GLU A 119 -84.20 3.29 9.23
N ALA A 120 -84.74 4.16 8.36
CA ALA A 120 -85.96 4.91 8.66
C ALA A 120 -87.19 4.00 8.85
N LEU A 121 -87.30 2.94 8.03
CA LEU A 121 -88.39 1.96 8.14
C LEU A 121 -88.23 1.02 9.35
N PHE A 122 -87.00 0.69 9.74
CA PHE A 122 -86.73 -0.11 10.94
C PHE A 122 -87.06 0.69 12.21
N GLY A 123 -86.71 1.99 12.24
CA GLY A 123 -87.11 2.89 13.33
C GLY A 123 -88.63 3.00 13.51
N SER A 124 -89.40 2.97 12.42
CA SER A 124 -90.87 2.90 12.45
C SER A 124 -91.45 1.48 12.59
N HIS A 125 -90.60 0.47 12.85
CA HIS A 125 -90.97 -0.94 13.01
C HIS A 125 -91.70 -1.54 11.79
N ALA A 126 -91.44 -1.00 10.59
CA ALA A 126 -92.10 -1.37 9.34
C ALA A 126 -91.35 -2.44 8.51
N ILE A 127 -90.14 -2.85 8.92
CA ILE A 127 -89.37 -3.97 8.34
C ILE A 127 -88.75 -4.83 9.43
N ALA A 128 -88.36 -6.06 9.10
CA ALA A 128 -87.67 -6.95 10.04
C ALA A 128 -86.19 -6.55 10.23
N GLU A 129 -85.63 -6.91 11.40
CA GLU A 129 -84.20 -6.71 11.70
C GLU A 129 -83.29 -7.38 10.67
N THR A 130 -83.68 -8.55 10.15
CA THR A 130 -82.97 -9.26 9.08
C THR A 130 -82.86 -8.44 7.78
N ASP A 131 -83.86 -7.64 7.45
CA ASP A 131 -83.88 -6.82 6.23
C ASP A 131 -83.01 -5.56 6.39
N TYR A 132 -82.98 -5.00 7.60
CA TYR A 132 -82.06 -3.92 7.96
C TYR A 132 -80.60 -4.42 7.94
N ASP A 133 -80.32 -5.57 8.56
CA ASP A 133 -78.99 -6.16 8.58
C ASP A 133 -78.50 -6.57 7.18
N ALA A 134 -79.39 -7.08 6.32
CA ALA A 134 -79.07 -7.33 4.91
C ALA A 134 -78.71 -6.04 4.14
N ALA A 135 -79.42 -4.93 4.39
CA ALA A 135 -79.08 -3.63 3.83
C ALA A 135 -77.74 -3.10 4.36
N ARG A 136 -77.47 -3.27 5.67
CA ARG A 136 -76.20 -2.87 6.31
C ARG A 136 -75.02 -3.65 5.73
N LEU A 137 -75.17 -4.97 5.58
CA LEU A 137 -74.18 -5.83 4.95
C LEU A 137 -73.93 -5.45 3.48
N THR A 138 -74.99 -5.16 2.72
CA THR A 138 -74.89 -4.72 1.32
C THR A 138 -74.09 -3.41 1.19
N ALA A 139 -74.35 -2.43 2.07
CA ALA A 139 -73.57 -1.19 2.11
C ALA A 139 -72.10 -1.44 2.49
N ALA A 140 -71.83 -2.31 3.46
CA ALA A 140 -70.47 -2.67 3.86
C ALA A 140 -69.68 -3.37 2.74
N ILE A 141 -70.32 -4.28 1.98
CA ILE A 141 -69.71 -4.92 0.80
C ILE A 141 -69.40 -3.89 -0.29
N ALA A 142 -70.33 -2.96 -0.57
CA ALA A 142 -70.10 -1.90 -1.54
C ALA A 142 -68.97 -0.95 -1.10
N GLN A 143 -68.84 -0.67 0.20
CA GLN A 143 -67.74 0.13 0.76
C GLN A 143 -66.39 -0.58 0.58
N ALA A 144 -66.32 -1.89 0.83
CA ALA A 144 -65.13 -2.70 0.59
C ALA A 144 -64.75 -2.73 -0.92
N ALA A 145 -65.75 -2.78 -1.82
CA ALA A 145 -65.52 -2.70 -3.25
C ALA A 145 -64.92 -1.35 -3.68
N VAL A 146 -65.34 -0.22 -3.07
CA VAL A 146 -64.73 1.10 -3.30
C VAL A 146 -63.27 1.13 -2.84
N VAL A 147 -62.96 0.58 -1.66
CA VAL A 147 -61.58 0.52 -1.14
C VAL A 147 -60.68 -0.30 -2.08
N ASN A 148 -61.14 -1.47 -2.54
CA ASN A 148 -60.41 -2.30 -3.50
C ASN A 148 -60.20 -1.59 -4.85
N ALA A 149 -61.23 -0.92 -5.37
CA ALA A 149 -61.11 -0.16 -6.61
C ALA A 149 -60.17 1.05 -6.48
N GLN A 150 -60.11 1.68 -5.31
CA GLN A 150 -59.18 2.78 -5.03
C GLN A 150 -57.73 2.31 -4.90
N ALA A 151 -57.47 1.13 -4.30
CA ALA A 151 -56.14 0.51 -4.28
C ALA A 151 -55.66 0.13 -5.70
N ASN A 152 -56.57 -0.40 -6.53
CA ASN A 152 -56.29 -0.67 -7.94
C ASN A 152 -56.00 0.61 -8.74
N LEU A 153 -56.72 1.71 -8.46
CA LEU A 153 -56.45 3.02 -9.07
C LEU A 153 -55.06 3.53 -8.69
N GLN A 154 -54.69 3.49 -7.40
CA GLN A 154 -53.35 3.88 -6.95
C GLN A 154 -52.27 3.05 -7.66
N THR A 155 -52.46 1.74 -7.76
CA THR A 155 -51.51 0.84 -8.44
C THR A 155 -51.35 1.19 -9.93
N ALA A 156 -52.43 1.59 -10.60
CA ALA A 156 -52.40 2.04 -11.98
C ALA A 156 -51.82 3.45 -12.16
N GLN A 157 -51.95 4.33 -11.16
CA GLN A 157 -51.29 5.64 -11.10
C GLN A 157 -49.78 5.47 -10.91
N ASP A 158 -49.34 4.66 -9.94
CA ASP A 158 -47.93 4.36 -9.69
C ASP A 158 -47.26 3.77 -10.94
N ALA A 159 -47.95 2.84 -11.64
CA ALA A 159 -47.47 2.26 -12.90
C ALA A 159 -47.40 3.27 -14.07
N MET A 160 -48.22 4.32 -14.05
CA MET A 160 -48.18 5.42 -15.02
C MET A 160 -47.06 6.41 -14.69
N ASP A 161 -46.85 6.73 -13.42
CA ASP A 161 -45.74 7.57 -12.97
C ASP A 161 -44.37 6.90 -13.22
N ASP A 162 -44.29 5.58 -13.05
CA ASP A 162 -43.09 4.78 -13.36
C ASP A 162 -42.72 4.77 -14.86
N THR A 163 -43.59 5.25 -15.77
CA THR A 163 -43.23 5.50 -17.19
C THR A 163 -42.39 6.77 -17.39
N HIS A 164 -42.43 7.68 -16.41
CA HIS A 164 -41.65 8.92 -16.39
C HIS A 164 -40.40 8.73 -15.55
N VAL A 165 -39.31 8.33 -16.18
CA VAL A 165 -38.04 8.08 -15.51
C VAL A 165 -37.43 9.41 -15.10
N ARG A 166 -37.34 9.67 -13.79
CA ARG A 166 -36.86 10.93 -13.20
C ARG A 166 -35.53 10.77 -12.50
N ALA A 167 -34.76 11.86 -12.42
CA ALA A 167 -33.49 11.90 -11.70
C ALA A 167 -33.71 11.78 -10.17
N PRO A 168 -33.12 10.78 -9.49
CA PRO A 168 -33.25 10.62 -8.03
C PRO A 168 -32.47 11.68 -7.24
N ILE A 169 -31.42 12.25 -7.83
CA ILE A 169 -30.57 13.31 -7.26
C ILE A 169 -30.26 14.37 -8.33
N SER A 170 -29.74 15.52 -7.93
CA SER A 170 -29.06 16.45 -8.84
C SER A 170 -27.63 15.96 -9.13
N GLY A 171 -27.16 16.10 -10.36
CA GLY A 171 -25.81 15.69 -10.77
C GLY A 171 -25.62 15.60 -12.27
N THR A 172 -24.50 15.06 -12.71
CA THR A 172 -24.15 14.88 -14.14
C THR A 172 -24.37 13.43 -14.57
N ILE A 173 -24.88 13.24 -15.79
CA ILE A 173 -25.01 11.91 -16.41
C ILE A 173 -23.62 11.45 -16.87
N LEU A 174 -23.18 10.29 -16.37
CA LEU A 174 -21.87 9.70 -16.69
C LEU A 174 -21.92 8.81 -17.93
N GLU A 175 -22.96 7.98 -18.03
CA GLU A 175 -23.11 6.94 -19.05
C GLU A 175 -24.60 6.74 -19.36
N LEU A 176 -24.93 6.50 -20.63
CA LEU A 176 -26.25 6.02 -21.08
C LEU A 176 -26.10 4.55 -21.46
N ASP A 177 -26.80 3.67 -20.75
CA ASP A 177 -26.84 2.23 -21.02
C ASP A 177 -28.00 1.87 -22.00
N ALA A 178 -29.03 2.72 -22.08
CA ALA A 178 -30.13 2.61 -23.04
C ALA A 178 -30.28 3.89 -23.89
N VAL A 179 -30.72 3.74 -25.12
CA VAL A 179 -30.93 4.85 -26.09
C VAL A 179 -32.39 4.95 -26.53
N LEU A 180 -32.73 6.06 -27.20
CA LEU A 180 -34.04 6.25 -27.85
C LEU A 180 -34.42 5.03 -28.71
N GLY A 181 -35.66 4.55 -28.61
CA GLY A 181 -36.12 3.35 -29.32
C GLY A 181 -35.69 2.02 -28.69
N THR A 182 -34.96 2.02 -27.58
CA THR A 182 -34.66 0.78 -26.84
C THR A 182 -35.93 0.26 -26.16
N VAL A 183 -36.25 -1.02 -26.36
CA VAL A 183 -37.35 -1.70 -25.65
C VAL A 183 -36.86 -2.22 -24.30
N ILE A 184 -37.41 -1.66 -23.22
CA ILE A 184 -37.10 -2.04 -21.85
C ILE A 184 -38.03 -3.19 -21.42
N SER A 185 -37.42 -4.31 -21.03
CA SER A 185 -38.12 -5.46 -20.47
C SER A 185 -38.30 -5.33 -18.95
N SER A 186 -39.41 -5.86 -18.44
CA SER A 186 -39.83 -5.72 -17.04
C SER A 186 -38.82 -6.32 -16.03
N PRO A 187 -38.67 -5.75 -14.81
CA PRO A 187 -37.69 -6.22 -13.81
C PRO A 187 -37.86 -7.66 -13.28
N THR A 188 -38.94 -8.37 -13.63
CA THR A 188 -39.45 -9.58 -12.94
C THR A 188 -38.49 -10.76 -12.81
N LEU A 189 -37.41 -10.80 -13.60
CA LEU A 189 -36.37 -11.83 -13.52
C LEU A 189 -34.92 -11.28 -13.46
N GLY A 190 -34.74 -9.95 -13.43
CA GLY A 190 -33.42 -9.33 -13.69
C GLY A 190 -33.10 -8.05 -12.92
N GLY A 191 -33.97 -7.59 -12.02
CA GLY A 191 -33.67 -6.42 -11.17
C GLY A 191 -33.65 -5.07 -11.91
N GLY A 192 -34.31 -4.99 -13.07
CA GLY A 192 -34.56 -3.78 -13.85
C GLY A 192 -33.37 -3.31 -14.70
N THR A 193 -33.65 -2.98 -15.97
CA THR A 193 -32.66 -2.45 -16.91
C THR A 193 -32.17 -1.08 -16.44
N VAL A 194 -30.86 -0.90 -16.37
CA VAL A 194 -30.23 0.41 -16.17
C VAL A 194 -30.42 1.21 -17.45
N ILE A 195 -30.98 2.41 -17.34
CA ILE A 195 -31.13 3.35 -18.46
C ILE A 195 -29.87 4.22 -18.55
N LEU A 196 -29.42 4.74 -17.41
CA LEU A 196 -28.23 5.59 -17.32
C LEU A 196 -27.60 5.53 -15.93
N LYS A 197 -26.34 5.97 -15.86
CA LYS A 197 -25.61 6.19 -14.61
C LYS A 197 -25.35 7.67 -14.44
N MET A 198 -25.58 8.19 -13.24
CA MET A 198 -25.35 9.59 -12.89
C MET A 198 -24.62 9.71 -11.55
N ALA A 199 -23.94 10.83 -11.34
CA ALA A 199 -23.26 11.13 -10.09
C ALA A 199 -23.25 12.64 -9.81
N ASN A 200 -23.13 13.01 -8.54
CA ASN A 200 -22.72 14.36 -8.21
C ASN A 200 -21.19 14.49 -8.37
N LEU A 201 -20.74 15.56 -9.05
CA LEU A 201 -19.33 15.89 -9.30
C LEU A 201 -18.81 17.04 -8.43
N ASP A 202 -19.64 17.71 -7.62
CA ASP A 202 -19.27 18.77 -6.65
C ASP A 202 -18.11 18.33 -5.74
N ALA A 203 -18.15 17.06 -5.33
CA ALA A 203 -17.14 16.38 -4.54
C ALA A 203 -16.82 15.03 -5.17
N VAL A 204 -15.54 14.81 -5.47
CA VAL A 204 -15.01 13.55 -6.00
C VAL A 204 -14.14 12.88 -4.95
N GLN A 205 -13.96 11.57 -5.09
CA GLN A 205 -13.03 10.80 -4.28
C GLN A 205 -11.95 10.21 -5.17
N ASP A 206 -10.68 10.32 -4.78
CA ASP A 206 -9.62 9.54 -5.41
C ASP A 206 -9.42 8.22 -4.66
N SER A 207 -9.22 7.15 -5.43
CA SER A 207 -8.91 5.80 -4.93
C SER A 207 -7.43 5.49 -5.13
N ALA A 208 -6.58 6.04 -4.26
CA ALA A 208 -5.14 5.93 -4.33
C ALA A 208 -4.65 4.54 -3.85
N LEU A 209 -3.85 3.85 -4.67
CA LEU A 209 -3.21 2.59 -4.30
C LEU A 209 -1.88 2.87 -3.60
N VAL A 210 -1.86 2.73 -2.27
CA VAL A 210 -0.67 2.93 -1.42
C VAL A 210 -0.02 1.58 -1.13
N ALA A 211 1.31 1.51 -1.22
CA ALA A 211 2.06 0.28 -0.94
C ALA A 211 1.99 -0.14 0.55
N GLU A 212 2.06 -1.45 0.81
CA GLU A 212 2.14 -2.02 2.16
C GLU A 212 3.31 -1.44 3.00
N THR A 213 4.41 -1.01 2.35
CA THR A 213 5.56 -0.36 2.99
C THR A 213 5.22 0.97 3.66
N ASP A 214 4.25 1.70 3.13
CA ASP A 214 3.96 3.08 3.49
C ASP A 214 2.61 3.25 4.19
N ILE A 215 1.67 2.33 3.98
CA ILE A 215 0.32 2.39 4.55
C ILE A 215 0.33 2.49 6.09
N GLY A 216 1.31 1.88 6.75
CA GLY A 216 1.49 1.95 8.21
C GLY A 216 1.80 3.35 8.76
N ARG A 217 2.10 4.33 7.90
CA ARG A 217 2.28 5.75 8.26
C ARG A 217 1.07 6.62 7.89
N VAL A 218 0.15 6.12 7.07
CA VAL A 218 -1.03 6.87 6.60
C VAL A 218 -2.14 6.78 7.65
N GLN A 219 -2.81 7.89 7.93
CA GLN A 219 -3.95 7.95 8.84
C GLN A 219 -5.11 8.74 8.22
N PRO A 220 -6.37 8.41 8.56
CA PRO A 220 -7.52 9.26 8.24
C PRO A 220 -7.31 10.71 8.75
N GLY A 221 -7.76 11.68 7.97
CA GLY A 221 -7.60 13.11 8.25
C GLY A 221 -6.28 13.73 7.77
N MET A 222 -5.32 12.95 7.27
CA MET A 222 -4.09 13.52 6.68
C MET A 222 -4.39 14.36 5.44
N THR A 223 -3.70 15.50 5.33
CA THR A 223 -3.72 16.35 4.14
C THR A 223 -2.95 15.68 3.01
N VAL A 224 -3.50 15.73 1.80
CA VAL A 224 -2.83 15.20 0.60
C VAL A 224 -2.85 16.23 -0.52
N THR A 225 -1.86 16.15 -1.40
CA THR A 225 -1.75 16.94 -2.62
C THR A 225 -1.93 16.02 -3.81
N ILE A 226 -2.99 16.21 -4.58
CA ILE A 226 -3.27 15.44 -5.79
C ILE A 226 -2.77 16.24 -7.00
N ALA A 227 -2.00 15.59 -7.87
CA ALA A 227 -1.69 16.06 -9.21
C ALA A 227 -2.42 15.20 -10.24
N VAL A 228 -2.83 15.79 -11.36
CA VAL A 228 -3.62 15.12 -12.40
C VAL A 228 -3.01 15.49 -13.76
N ASP A 229 -2.69 14.49 -14.58
CA ASP A 229 -1.98 14.69 -15.85
C ASP A 229 -2.71 15.63 -16.82
N ALA A 230 -4.04 15.68 -16.73
CA ALA A 230 -4.91 16.56 -17.51
C ALA A 230 -4.73 18.06 -17.19
N TYR A 231 -4.15 18.40 -16.03
CA TYR A 231 -3.97 19.78 -15.56
C TYR A 231 -2.55 20.02 -15.01
N PRO A 232 -1.51 19.97 -15.87
CA PRO A 232 -0.14 20.17 -15.45
C PRO A 232 0.05 21.54 -14.80
N GLY A 233 0.79 21.57 -13.68
CA GLY A 233 1.02 22.80 -12.89
C GLY A 233 -0.10 23.16 -11.90
N ARG A 234 -1.25 22.49 -11.92
CA ARG A 234 -2.32 22.67 -10.92
C ARG A 234 -2.38 21.48 -9.96
N SER A 235 -2.17 21.74 -8.68
CA SER A 235 -2.43 20.78 -7.61
C SER A 235 -3.82 20.98 -7.00
N PHE A 236 -4.40 19.89 -6.52
CA PHE A 236 -5.67 19.88 -5.80
C PHE A 236 -5.40 19.42 -4.36
N GLY A 237 -5.95 20.14 -3.38
CA GLY A 237 -5.89 19.73 -1.99
C GLY A 237 -6.97 18.70 -1.69
N GLY A 238 -6.63 17.66 -0.95
CA GLY A 238 -7.57 16.64 -0.48
C GLY A 238 -7.28 16.19 0.95
N THR A 239 -8.16 15.35 1.48
CA THR A 239 -8.02 14.75 2.82
C THR A 239 -8.26 13.24 2.76
N VAL A 240 -7.48 12.46 3.50
CA VAL A 240 -7.70 11.01 3.60
C VAL A 240 -8.99 10.75 4.37
N LEU A 241 -10.01 10.17 3.72
CA LEU A 241 -11.26 9.75 4.37
C LEU A 241 -11.07 8.47 5.17
N LYS A 242 -10.59 7.42 4.50
CA LYS A 242 -10.43 6.08 5.08
C LYS A 242 -9.51 5.20 4.25
N ILE A 243 -8.88 4.25 4.92
CA ILE A 243 -8.10 3.18 4.31
C ILE A 243 -9.03 1.96 4.15
N GLN A 244 -9.07 1.33 2.98
CA GLN A 244 -9.79 0.07 2.81
C GLN A 244 -9.02 -1.08 3.47
N PRO A 245 -9.67 -1.96 4.26
CA PRO A 245 -8.97 -3.00 5.01
C PRO A 245 -8.49 -4.18 4.16
N GLN A 246 -8.92 -4.27 2.89
CA GLN A 246 -8.61 -5.39 2.00
C GLN A 246 -7.57 -4.99 0.97
N ALA A 247 -6.40 -5.62 1.02
CA ALA A 247 -5.29 -5.36 0.11
C ALA A 247 -5.51 -5.98 -1.27
N GLN A 248 -5.20 -5.24 -2.32
CA GLN A 248 -5.25 -5.68 -3.71
C GLN A 248 -3.83 -5.96 -4.21
N VAL A 249 -3.63 -7.11 -4.87
CA VAL A 249 -2.35 -7.45 -5.49
C VAL A 249 -2.35 -6.91 -6.91
N VAL A 250 -1.57 -5.87 -7.16
CA VAL A 250 -1.42 -5.24 -8.49
C VAL A 250 0.04 -5.42 -8.91
N GLN A 251 0.28 -6.03 -10.07
CA GLN A 251 1.64 -6.28 -10.60
C GLN A 251 2.57 -6.99 -9.58
N ASN A 252 2.04 -7.97 -8.83
CA ASN A 252 2.73 -8.69 -7.74
C ASN A 252 3.14 -7.82 -6.51
N ALA A 253 2.65 -6.59 -6.40
CA ALA A 253 2.81 -5.74 -5.21
C ALA A 253 1.50 -5.67 -4.40
N THR A 254 1.61 -5.79 -3.09
CA THR A 254 0.48 -5.61 -2.15
C THR A 254 0.19 -4.12 -1.98
N MET A 255 -0.99 -3.69 -2.46
CA MET A 255 -1.46 -2.31 -2.38
C MET A 255 -2.73 -2.21 -1.54
N PHE A 256 -2.84 -1.16 -0.73
CA PHE A 256 -4.04 -0.81 0.02
C PHE A 256 -4.73 0.39 -0.63
N PRO A 257 -6.00 0.28 -1.06
CA PRO A 257 -6.73 1.43 -1.56
C PRO A 257 -7.06 2.40 -0.41
N VAL A 258 -6.64 3.65 -0.57
CA VAL A 258 -6.91 4.76 0.33
C VAL A 258 -7.87 5.72 -0.37
N LEU A 259 -9.01 5.98 0.25
CA LEU A 259 -10.00 6.92 -0.26
C LEU A 259 -9.69 8.32 0.23
N VAL A 260 -9.56 9.24 -0.72
CA VAL A 260 -9.24 10.66 -0.50
C VAL A 260 -10.43 11.49 -0.96
N ALA A 261 -10.96 12.38 -0.10
CA ALA A 261 -11.94 13.38 -0.50
C ALA A 261 -11.25 14.55 -1.21
N ILE A 262 -11.81 14.97 -2.34
CA ILE A 262 -11.34 16.14 -3.11
C ILE A 262 -12.55 17.04 -3.44
N PRO A 263 -12.60 18.29 -2.93
CA PRO A 263 -13.61 19.25 -3.34
C PRO A 263 -13.38 19.69 -4.79
N ASN A 264 -14.42 19.65 -5.61
CA ASN A 264 -14.36 19.85 -7.06
C ASN A 264 -15.38 20.90 -7.54
N ALA A 265 -15.45 22.04 -6.84
CA ALA A 265 -16.40 23.12 -7.11
C ALA A 265 -16.36 23.75 -8.52
N GLY A 266 -15.41 23.34 -9.38
CA GLY A 266 -15.33 23.75 -10.78
C GLY A 266 -15.63 22.64 -11.80
N HIS A 267 -16.06 21.45 -11.36
CA HIS A 267 -16.31 20.25 -12.21
C HIS A 267 -15.16 19.89 -13.18
N LEU A 268 -13.93 20.25 -12.80
CA LEU A 268 -12.72 20.06 -13.58
C LEU A 268 -12.24 18.61 -13.49
N LEU A 269 -12.24 18.05 -12.29
CA LEU A 269 -11.93 16.65 -12.08
C LEU A 269 -13.11 15.80 -12.58
N LYS A 270 -12.85 14.96 -13.57
CA LYS A 270 -13.83 14.03 -14.14
C LYS A 270 -13.55 12.61 -13.63
N PRO A 271 -14.60 11.81 -13.37
CA PRO A 271 -14.43 10.38 -13.11
C PRO A 271 -13.59 9.69 -14.20
N GLY A 272 -12.73 8.76 -13.77
CA GLY A 272 -11.82 8.02 -14.66
C GLY A 272 -10.48 8.71 -14.95
N MET A 273 -10.25 9.94 -14.47
CA MET A 273 -8.92 10.55 -14.53
C MET A 273 -7.93 9.82 -13.61
N ASN A 274 -6.76 9.47 -14.12
CA ASN A 274 -5.62 9.03 -13.30
C ASN A 274 -5.07 10.21 -12.49
N SER A 275 -4.61 9.95 -11.28
CA SER A 275 -4.01 10.96 -10.42
C SER A 275 -2.78 10.44 -9.67
N GLU A 276 -1.82 11.32 -9.39
CA GLU A 276 -0.75 11.07 -8.44
C GLU A 276 -1.09 11.73 -7.11
N VAL A 277 -1.27 10.93 -6.07
CA VAL A 277 -1.59 11.38 -4.72
C VAL A 277 -0.32 11.40 -3.86
N ARG A 278 0.01 12.58 -3.35
CA ARG A 278 1.13 12.82 -2.44
C ARG A 278 0.59 13.03 -1.02
N ILE A 279 0.75 12.02 -0.17
CA ILE A 279 0.24 11.99 1.20
C ILE A 279 1.33 12.52 2.14
N HIS A 280 1.06 13.61 2.86
CA HIS A 280 1.99 14.21 3.81
C HIS A 280 1.97 13.45 5.13
N THR A 281 2.78 12.38 5.24
CA THR A 281 2.78 11.48 6.41
C THR A 281 3.52 12.04 7.62
N GLY A 282 4.36 13.06 7.43
CA GLY A 282 5.00 13.78 8.53
C GLY A 282 5.84 14.97 8.06
N GLN A 283 5.82 16.05 8.83
CA GLN A 283 6.68 17.22 8.65
C GLN A 283 7.54 17.44 9.91
N ARG A 284 8.79 17.84 9.69
CA ARG A 284 9.71 18.33 10.73
C ARG A 284 10.31 19.64 10.26
N GLN A 285 10.03 20.71 10.99
CA GLN A 285 10.51 22.06 10.65
C GLN A 285 11.86 22.36 11.31
N ALA A 286 12.71 23.11 10.61
CA ALA A 286 14.01 23.60 11.09
C ALA A 286 14.93 22.53 11.73
N VAL A 287 14.93 21.32 11.17
CA VAL A 287 15.78 20.21 11.63
C VAL A 287 17.14 20.20 10.94
N LEU A 288 18.18 19.79 11.66
CA LEU A 288 19.52 19.55 11.10
C LEU A 288 19.41 18.46 10.02
N ALA A 289 19.56 18.85 8.76
CA ALA A 289 19.35 17.96 7.61
C ALA A 289 20.68 17.68 6.90
N VAL A 290 20.94 16.40 6.60
CA VAL A 290 22.14 15.97 5.87
C VAL A 290 21.72 15.21 4.61
N PRO A 291 22.36 15.44 3.45
CA PRO A 291 22.05 14.70 2.23
C PRO A 291 22.19 13.19 2.43
N ASN A 292 21.22 12.42 1.94
CA ASN A 292 21.21 10.95 2.04
C ASN A 292 22.48 10.33 1.43
N ALA A 293 23.08 10.96 0.41
CA ALA A 293 24.33 10.56 -0.22
C ALA A 293 25.58 10.64 0.69
N ALA A 294 25.54 11.43 1.77
CA ALA A 294 26.62 11.52 2.76
C ALA A 294 26.57 10.42 3.83
N LEU A 295 25.43 9.74 3.99
CA LEU A 295 25.25 8.70 4.99
C LEU A 295 26.03 7.43 4.58
N ARG A 296 26.90 6.94 5.48
CA ARG A 296 27.59 5.65 5.29
C ARG A 296 27.18 4.66 6.36
N THR A 297 26.97 3.40 5.98
CA THR A 297 26.80 2.33 6.97
C THR A 297 28.17 1.96 7.57
N GLN A 298 28.18 1.33 8.74
CA GLN A 298 29.41 0.83 9.39
C GLN A 298 30.31 -0.01 8.45
N ARG A 299 29.74 -0.68 7.43
CA ARG A 299 30.48 -1.48 6.45
C ARG A 299 31.17 -0.64 5.38
N ASP A 300 30.63 0.53 5.06
CA ASP A 300 31.11 1.40 3.98
C ASP A 300 32.12 2.46 4.45
N VAL A 301 32.30 2.61 5.77
CA VAL A 301 33.22 3.61 6.37
C VAL A 301 34.66 3.39 5.92
N ALA A 302 35.14 2.15 5.86
CA ALA A 302 36.50 1.83 5.40
C ALA A 302 36.73 2.24 3.94
N SER A 303 35.73 2.02 3.08
CA SER A 303 35.75 2.44 1.68
C SER A 303 35.73 3.97 1.56
N GLY A 304 34.91 4.65 2.35
CA GLY A 304 34.86 6.12 2.40
C GLY A 304 36.16 6.75 2.91
N ALA A 305 36.77 6.17 3.95
CA ALA A 305 38.07 6.58 4.47
C ALA A 305 39.17 6.50 3.40
N THR A 306 39.17 5.42 2.61
CA THR A 306 40.13 5.22 1.51
C THR A 306 40.00 6.30 0.43
N VAL A 307 38.77 6.71 0.07
CA VAL A 307 38.52 7.83 -0.87
C VAL A 307 39.01 9.17 -0.31
N LEU A 308 38.99 9.33 1.01
CA LEU A 308 39.47 10.51 1.73
C LEU A 308 40.98 10.50 2.03
N GLY A 309 41.71 9.46 1.64
CA GLY A 309 43.14 9.31 1.95
C GLY A 309 43.44 9.04 3.44
N LEU A 310 42.44 8.59 4.20
CA LEU A 310 42.57 8.23 5.62
C LEU A 310 42.86 6.74 5.77
N ASP A 311 43.71 6.37 6.72
CA ASP A 311 43.96 4.96 7.07
C ASP A 311 42.67 4.32 7.62
N PRO A 312 42.13 3.25 6.97
CA PRO A 312 40.92 2.58 7.43
C PRO A 312 41.01 2.02 8.86
N GLN A 313 42.20 1.63 9.32
CA GLN A 313 42.41 1.09 10.67
C GLN A 313 42.27 2.20 11.73
N VAL A 314 42.85 3.37 11.47
CA VAL A 314 42.76 4.53 12.38
C VAL A 314 41.32 5.04 12.46
N VAL A 315 40.62 5.10 11.33
CA VAL A 315 39.19 5.47 11.26
C VAL A 315 38.33 4.47 12.05
N GLN A 316 38.58 3.17 11.91
CA GLN A 316 37.85 2.15 12.66
C GLN A 316 38.12 2.22 14.17
N GLN A 317 39.36 2.50 14.59
CA GLN A 317 39.73 2.69 16.00
C GLN A 317 39.09 3.94 16.61
N GLN A 318 39.09 5.07 15.89
CA GLN A 318 38.40 6.30 16.33
C GLN A 318 36.90 6.10 16.49
N LEU A 319 36.27 5.38 15.55
CA LEU A 319 34.86 5.07 15.58
C LEU A 319 34.49 4.09 16.72
N ALA A 320 35.35 3.09 16.99
CA ALA A 320 35.22 2.21 18.14
C ALA A 320 35.38 2.97 19.48
N ALA A 321 36.33 3.91 19.55
CA ALA A 321 36.51 4.77 20.72
C ALA A 321 35.29 5.71 20.95
N ALA A 322 34.71 6.27 19.90
CA ALA A 322 33.48 7.07 19.97
C ALA A 322 32.27 6.23 20.46
N GLN A 323 32.15 4.98 20.01
CA GLN A 323 31.12 4.05 20.48
C GLN A 323 31.34 3.62 21.95
N ALA A 324 32.59 3.48 22.39
CA ALA A 324 32.93 3.26 23.81
C ALA A 324 32.59 4.49 24.69
N ALA A 325 32.73 5.70 24.17
CA ALA A 325 32.33 6.92 24.86
C ALA A 325 30.80 7.05 25.02
N ASP A 326 30.00 6.79 23.97
CA ASP A 326 28.52 6.82 24.08
C ASP A 326 28.00 5.72 25.02
N THR A 327 28.59 4.52 24.99
CA THR A 327 28.20 3.43 25.90
C THR A 327 28.55 3.69 27.37
N THR A 328 29.69 4.33 27.67
CA THR A 328 30.03 4.73 29.05
C THR A 328 29.17 5.89 29.56
N LEU A 329 28.82 6.86 28.71
CA LEU A 329 27.83 7.91 29.01
C LEU A 329 26.43 7.31 29.30
N ARG A 330 25.98 6.35 28.49
CA ARG A 330 24.75 5.58 28.74
C ARG A 330 24.80 4.80 30.05
N ALA A 331 25.92 4.15 30.38
CA ALA A 331 26.10 3.43 31.63
C ALA A 331 26.21 4.33 32.88
N ARG A 332 26.50 5.63 32.71
CA ARG A 332 26.36 6.66 33.76
C ARG A 332 24.91 7.13 33.90
N ARG A 333 24.22 7.47 32.80
CA ARG A 333 22.79 7.85 32.83
C ARG A 333 21.89 6.75 33.39
N ALA A 334 22.13 5.49 33.01
CA ALA A 334 21.37 4.34 33.53
C ALA A 334 21.56 4.12 35.04
N ARG A 335 22.74 4.45 35.60
CA ARG A 335 22.99 4.41 37.04
C ARG A 335 22.43 5.63 37.79
N GLY A 336 22.37 6.79 37.16
CA GLY A 336 21.72 7.98 37.72
C GLY A 336 20.19 7.89 37.78
N ALA A 337 19.57 7.06 36.93
CA ALA A 337 18.12 6.93 36.84
C ALA A 337 17.49 5.91 37.83
N TRP A 338 18.27 5.34 38.75
CA TRP A 338 17.83 4.40 39.80
C TRP A 338 18.09 4.92 41.23
N GLY A 339 18.24 6.24 41.38
CA GLY A 339 18.29 6.91 42.68
C GLY A 339 16.98 7.65 42.97
N GLY A 340 16.00 6.95 43.55
CA GLY A 340 14.69 7.51 43.89
C GLY A 340 13.75 6.47 44.50
N ASP A 341 13.77 6.40 45.83
CA ASP A 341 12.77 5.85 46.77
C ASP A 341 11.91 4.63 46.36
N THR A 342 12.11 3.52 47.08
CA THR A 342 11.08 2.99 48.00
C THR A 342 11.66 1.88 48.88
N ALA A 343 11.31 1.91 50.16
CA ALA A 343 11.69 0.89 51.14
C ALA A 343 10.59 -0.19 51.30
N GLY A 344 11.00 -1.42 51.63
CA GLY A 344 10.13 -2.44 52.22
C GLY A 344 9.49 -3.42 51.23
N GLY A 345 9.78 -4.72 51.39
CA GLY A 345 9.15 -5.78 50.60
C GLY A 345 9.89 -7.12 50.62
N ALA A 346 9.97 -7.79 51.77
CA ALA A 346 10.62 -9.09 51.87
C ALA A 346 9.80 -10.19 51.16
N GLY A 347 10.43 -10.93 50.22
CA GLY A 347 9.82 -12.04 49.50
C GLY A 347 10.77 -13.24 49.41
N ARG A 348 10.52 -14.27 50.23
CA ARG A 348 11.31 -15.52 50.26
C ARG A 348 11.30 -16.23 48.90
N LEU A 349 12.48 -16.47 48.33
CA LEU A 349 12.66 -17.41 47.23
C LEU A 349 12.68 -18.85 47.77
N ARG A 350 11.74 -19.69 47.30
CA ARG A 350 11.65 -21.10 47.65
C ARG A 350 12.42 -21.92 46.61
N ALA A 351 13.32 -22.80 47.05
CA ALA A 351 14.02 -23.72 46.17
C ALA A 351 13.06 -24.83 45.67
N GLY A 352 13.14 -25.17 44.39
CA GLY A 352 12.82 -26.49 43.86
C GLY A 352 14.15 -27.18 43.55
N ALA A 353 14.50 -28.28 44.21
CA ALA A 353 13.97 -29.62 43.99
C ALA A 353 14.41 -30.16 42.62
N ALA A 354 15.45 -30.99 42.64
CA ALA A 354 15.95 -31.72 41.48
C ALA A 354 15.02 -32.90 41.14
N ASP A 355 14.97 -33.26 39.87
CA ASP A 355 14.42 -34.54 39.41
C ASP A 355 15.43 -35.22 38.46
N SER A 356 15.54 -36.54 38.57
CA SER A 356 16.68 -37.33 38.09
C SER A 356 16.25 -38.41 37.11
N SER A 357 16.39 -38.16 35.81
CA SER A 357 16.23 -39.19 34.76
C SER A 357 17.17 -38.93 33.56
N GLY A 358 18.48 -39.04 33.81
CA GLY A 358 19.50 -38.91 32.78
C GLY A 358 19.37 -39.99 31.69
N GLY A 359 19.19 -39.55 30.45
CA GLY A 359 19.32 -40.41 29.26
C GLY A 359 20.20 -39.69 28.25
N ALA A 360 21.30 -40.31 27.82
CA ALA A 360 22.30 -39.65 26.99
C ALA A 360 21.69 -39.21 25.63
N THR A 361 21.85 -37.93 25.30
CA THR A 361 21.45 -37.36 24.01
C THR A 361 22.64 -37.29 23.07
N PHE A 362 22.47 -37.77 21.84
CA PHE A 362 23.47 -37.71 20.77
C PHE A 362 22.97 -36.84 19.62
N THR A 363 23.76 -35.83 19.25
CA THR A 363 23.51 -34.99 18.09
C THR A 363 24.21 -35.57 16.87
N THR A 364 23.45 -35.90 15.83
CA THR A 364 23.98 -36.37 14.55
C THR A 364 24.62 -35.22 13.77
N ALA A 365 25.46 -35.54 12.78
CA ALA A 365 26.16 -34.54 11.96
C ALA A 365 25.25 -33.60 11.15
N SER A 366 23.94 -33.89 11.04
CA SER A 366 22.92 -33.03 10.44
C SER A 366 22.22 -32.10 11.46
N GLY A 367 22.73 -32.02 12.69
CA GLY A 367 22.19 -31.14 13.75
C GLY A 367 21.00 -31.70 14.52
N MET A 368 20.52 -32.91 14.18
CA MET A 368 19.38 -33.54 14.85
C MET A 368 19.84 -34.23 16.14
N THR A 369 19.27 -33.83 17.29
CA THR A 369 19.59 -34.43 18.60
C THR A 369 18.58 -35.52 18.94
N ILE A 370 19.08 -36.75 19.10
CA ILE A 370 18.29 -37.95 19.37
C ILE A 370 18.64 -38.45 20.78
N ARG A 371 17.64 -38.80 21.59
CA ARG A 371 17.83 -39.40 22.92
C ARG A 371 18.03 -40.91 22.76
N LEU A 372 19.15 -41.45 23.26
CA LEU A 372 19.41 -42.89 23.15
C LEU A 372 18.51 -43.70 24.10
N PRO A 373 18.19 -44.96 23.77
CA PRO A 373 17.64 -45.92 24.71
C PRO A 373 18.60 -46.16 25.89
N PRO A 374 18.09 -46.50 27.09
CA PRO A 374 18.93 -46.85 28.22
C PRO A 374 19.78 -48.09 27.91
N GLY A 375 21.09 -48.02 28.22
CA GLY A 375 22.04 -49.12 28.02
C GLY A 375 22.95 -49.01 26.78
N VAL A 376 22.77 -48.01 25.91
CA VAL A 376 23.62 -47.80 24.72
C VAL A 376 24.44 -46.53 24.85
N THR A 377 25.75 -46.62 24.56
CA THR A 377 26.66 -45.45 24.66
C THR A 377 26.65 -44.61 23.38
N ALA A 378 26.97 -43.32 23.51
CA ALA A 378 27.01 -42.40 22.36
C ALA A 378 28.05 -42.80 21.30
N GLU A 379 29.09 -43.54 21.67
CA GLU A 379 30.12 -44.04 20.75
C GLU A 379 29.62 -45.23 19.92
N GLN A 380 28.87 -46.17 20.52
CA GLN A 380 28.24 -47.27 19.80
C GLN A 380 27.24 -46.76 18.75
N ALA A 381 26.46 -45.73 19.08
CA ALA A 381 25.59 -45.07 18.12
C ALA A 381 26.38 -44.38 17.00
N ARG A 382 27.47 -43.66 17.32
CA ARG A 382 28.34 -43.04 16.29
C ARG A 382 28.91 -44.08 15.32
N ALA A 383 29.41 -45.21 15.82
CA ALA A 383 29.94 -46.28 14.99
C ALA A 383 28.86 -46.89 14.06
N ALA A 384 27.68 -47.18 14.59
CA ALA A 384 26.55 -47.72 13.82
C ALA A 384 26.10 -46.76 12.70
N PHE A 385 25.96 -45.46 13.00
CA PHE A 385 25.61 -44.44 12.00
C PHE A 385 26.73 -44.16 10.99
N ALA A 386 28.00 -44.39 11.34
CA ALA A 386 29.12 -44.28 10.41
C ALA A 386 29.13 -45.45 9.39
N LYS A 387 28.98 -46.70 9.87
CA LYS A 387 28.94 -47.89 8.99
C LYS A 387 27.76 -47.90 8.03
N MET A 388 26.58 -47.47 8.48
CA MET A 388 25.42 -47.35 7.58
C MET A 388 25.65 -46.30 6.48
N ARG A 389 26.55 -45.33 6.68
CA ARG A 389 26.94 -44.33 5.68
C ARG A 389 28.04 -44.83 4.73
N SER A 390 28.90 -45.76 5.15
CA SER A 390 29.88 -46.43 4.29
C SER A 390 29.31 -47.63 3.52
N GLY A 391 28.11 -48.08 3.84
CA GLY A 391 27.41 -49.15 3.11
C GLY A 391 27.78 -50.57 3.54
N GLU A 392 28.47 -50.73 4.68
CA GLU A 392 28.74 -52.06 5.26
C GLU A 392 27.53 -52.63 5.98
N ASP A 393 27.43 -53.97 5.98
CA ASP A 393 26.33 -54.68 6.63
C ASP A 393 26.40 -54.56 8.17
N PRO A 394 25.37 -54.01 8.83
CA PRO A 394 25.43 -53.78 10.28
C PRO A 394 25.33 -55.08 11.07
N THR A 395 26.06 -55.14 12.19
CA THR A 395 26.08 -56.31 13.09
C THR A 395 24.72 -56.53 13.77
N PRO A 396 24.43 -57.73 14.34
CA PRO A 396 23.16 -58.01 14.99
C PRO A 396 22.78 -57.02 16.11
N ALA A 397 23.77 -56.54 16.88
CA ALA A 397 23.54 -55.54 17.94
C ALA A 397 23.20 -54.15 17.37
N GLU A 398 23.86 -53.73 16.29
CA GLU A 398 23.58 -52.47 15.60
C GLU A 398 22.19 -52.51 14.91
N ARG A 399 21.82 -53.65 14.31
CA ARG A 399 20.47 -53.89 13.76
C ARG A 399 19.38 -53.80 14.84
N ALA A 400 19.62 -54.35 16.03
CA ALA A 400 18.70 -54.23 17.16
C ALA A 400 18.52 -52.77 17.61
N LEU A 401 19.59 -51.99 17.71
CA LEU A 401 19.55 -50.55 18.02
C LEU A 401 18.67 -49.77 17.02
N PHE A 402 18.81 -50.02 15.72
CA PHE A 402 17.99 -49.36 14.70
C PHE A 402 16.52 -49.78 14.74
N GLN A 403 16.21 -51.05 15.04
CA GLN A 403 14.82 -51.49 15.25
C GLN A 403 14.21 -50.81 16.48
N GLN A 404 14.98 -50.67 17.57
CA GLN A 404 14.52 -50.00 18.79
C GLN A 404 14.23 -48.50 18.53
N LEU A 405 15.17 -47.78 17.92
CA LEU A 405 14.97 -46.40 17.47
C LEU A 405 13.75 -46.24 16.56
N ARG A 406 13.59 -47.11 15.56
CA ARG A 406 12.44 -47.08 14.64
C ARG A 406 11.12 -47.33 15.35
N SER A 407 11.06 -48.23 16.32
CA SER A 407 9.86 -48.46 17.14
C SER A 407 9.52 -47.27 18.05
N GLN A 408 10.53 -46.52 18.50
CA GLN A 408 10.36 -45.30 19.29
C GLN A 408 9.75 -44.16 18.44
N PHE A 409 10.14 -44.04 17.17
CA PHE A 409 9.50 -43.14 16.21
C PHE A 409 8.10 -43.61 15.78
N GLN A 410 7.86 -44.92 15.64
CA GLN A 410 6.55 -45.46 15.23
C GLN A 410 5.49 -45.46 16.33
N ARG A 411 5.85 -45.65 17.61
CA ARG A 411 4.89 -45.51 18.73
C ARG A 411 4.37 -44.08 18.92
N GLY A 412 4.96 -43.09 18.24
CA GLY A 412 4.47 -41.71 18.18
C GLY A 412 3.46 -41.41 17.07
N GLY A 413 3.05 -42.38 16.23
CA GLY A 413 2.18 -42.08 15.10
C GLY A 413 1.29 -43.23 14.64
N GLY A 414 -0.03 -43.11 14.89
CA GLY A 414 -1.03 -44.00 14.29
C GLY A 414 -2.47 -43.84 14.81
N ALA A 415 -3.25 -42.95 14.17
CA ALA A 415 -4.70 -42.99 13.92
C ALA A 415 -5.37 -41.61 14.07
N GLY A 416 -5.91 -41.05 12.97
CA GLY A 416 -6.63 -39.76 12.95
C GLY A 416 -6.18 -38.84 11.82
N GLY A 417 -6.38 -39.23 10.56
CA GLY A 417 -5.90 -38.49 9.39
C GLY A 417 -6.96 -37.66 8.67
N SER A 418 -6.80 -36.34 8.68
CA SER A 418 -6.97 -35.43 7.52
C SER A 418 -6.41 -34.05 7.92
N GLY A 419 -5.56 -33.46 7.06
CA GLY A 419 -4.58 -32.47 7.49
C GLY A 419 -5.13 -31.09 7.86
N PRO A 420 -4.41 -30.35 8.72
CA PRO A 420 -3.91 -29.04 8.29
C PRO A 420 -2.50 -28.68 8.82
N GLY A 421 -1.78 -27.84 8.07
CA GLY A 421 -0.53 -27.23 8.53
C GLY A 421 -0.78 -26.08 9.50
N GLY A 422 -0.75 -26.35 10.81
CA GLY A 422 -0.85 -25.33 11.85
C GLY A 422 -0.09 -25.74 13.11
N GLY A 423 0.92 -24.95 13.49
CA GLY A 423 1.72 -25.14 14.69
C GLY A 423 1.89 -23.83 15.45
N GLY A 424 1.10 -23.65 16.52
CA GLY A 424 1.24 -22.51 17.43
C GLY A 424 2.42 -22.64 18.38
N GLY A 425 2.69 -21.57 19.14
CA GLY A 425 3.67 -21.57 20.26
C GLY A 425 3.19 -22.35 21.49
N PRO A 426 3.66 -22.06 22.73
CA PRO A 426 3.95 -20.71 23.23
C PRO A 426 5.24 -20.59 24.10
N GLY A 427 5.55 -19.38 24.58
CA GLY A 427 6.64 -19.14 25.54
C GLY A 427 6.69 -17.68 26.00
N ALA A 428 6.10 -17.38 27.16
CA ALA A 428 5.92 -16.02 27.66
C ALA A 428 7.22 -15.28 28.03
N GLY A 429 7.14 -13.94 28.13
CA GLY A 429 7.95 -13.24 29.13
C GLY A 429 9.12 -12.37 28.65
N ARG A 430 9.04 -11.70 27.49
CA ARG A 430 9.84 -10.47 27.27
C ARG A 430 8.98 -9.31 26.81
N ARG A 431 8.92 -8.27 27.65
CA ARG A 431 8.43 -6.92 27.31
C ARG A 431 9.29 -6.34 26.18
N GLY A 432 8.96 -6.67 24.94
CA GLY A 432 9.47 -6.01 23.76
C GLY A 432 8.77 -4.67 23.58
N GLY A 433 9.26 -3.62 24.24
CA GLY A 433 8.86 -2.26 23.91
C GLY A 433 9.08 -2.00 22.42
N GLY A 434 8.21 -1.19 21.82
CA GLY A 434 8.18 -0.97 20.37
C GLY A 434 9.58 -0.70 19.82
N ARG A 435 10.00 -1.50 18.84
CA ARG A 435 11.15 -1.16 17.99
C ARG A 435 10.72 -0.02 17.06
N ASN A 436 10.64 1.19 17.62
CA ASN A 436 11.11 2.37 16.92
C ASN A 436 12.39 1.99 16.20
N GLY A 437 12.50 2.37 14.91
CA GLY A 437 13.53 1.88 14.00
C GLY A 437 14.86 1.72 14.71
N ALA A 438 15.41 0.50 14.71
CA ALA A 438 16.66 0.20 15.37
C ALA A 438 17.72 1.11 14.74
N ALA A 439 18.03 2.22 15.43
CA ALA A 439 18.67 3.38 14.82
C ALA A 439 19.92 2.94 14.07
N SER A 440 19.81 2.92 12.73
CA SER A 440 20.93 2.55 11.88
C SER A 440 22.01 3.57 12.18
N GLY A 441 23.09 3.10 12.79
CA GLY A 441 24.24 3.94 13.10
C GLY A 441 24.90 4.31 11.80
N TYR A 442 24.46 5.43 11.22
CA TYR A 442 25.12 6.02 10.06
C TYR A 442 26.36 6.76 10.56
N VAL A 443 27.41 6.73 9.75
CA VAL A 443 28.63 7.49 9.98
C VAL A 443 28.74 8.50 8.87
N VAL A 444 29.07 9.72 9.25
CA VAL A 444 29.25 10.84 8.33
C VAL A 444 30.65 11.40 8.53
N PHE A 445 31.34 11.72 7.43
CA PHE A 445 32.64 12.37 7.48
C PHE A 445 32.44 13.88 7.55
N VAL A 446 32.96 14.50 8.62
CA VAL A 446 32.78 15.93 8.91
C VAL A 446 34.13 16.61 8.89
N ILE A 447 34.22 17.80 8.30
CA ILE A 447 35.37 18.69 8.48
C ILE A 447 35.14 19.53 9.75
N ARG A 448 35.98 19.34 10.77
CA ARG A 448 36.09 20.25 11.93
C ARG A 448 37.53 20.75 12.01
N ALA A 449 37.71 22.07 12.09
CA ALA A 449 39.03 22.72 12.15
C ALA A 449 40.05 22.20 11.10
N GLY A 450 39.60 21.99 9.86
CA GLY A 450 40.44 21.52 8.74
C GLY A 450 40.80 20.03 8.75
N LYS A 451 40.31 19.24 9.73
CA LYS A 451 40.53 17.79 9.80
C LYS A 451 39.24 17.04 9.52
N VAL A 452 39.34 15.96 8.74
CA VAL A 452 38.21 15.07 8.42
C VAL A 452 38.07 14.03 9.54
N LEU A 453 36.91 13.97 10.17
CA LEU A 453 36.61 13.07 11.28
C LEU A 453 35.39 12.20 10.98
N PRO A 454 35.45 10.87 11.25
CA PRO A 454 34.28 9.99 11.18
C PRO A 454 33.39 10.22 12.42
N VAL A 455 32.21 10.80 12.23
CA VAL A 455 31.26 11.06 13.31
C VAL A 455 30.09 10.06 13.21
N PRO A 456 29.84 9.21 14.23
CA PRO A 456 28.63 8.41 14.29
C PRO A 456 27.43 9.31 14.58
N ILE A 457 26.39 9.21 13.76
CA ILE A 457 25.17 9.99 13.88
C ILE A 457 23.95 9.07 14.04
N ARG A 458 22.86 9.64 14.53
CA ARG A 458 21.52 9.01 14.50
C ARG A 458 20.63 9.83 13.59
N THR A 459 20.01 9.19 12.62
CA THR A 459 19.01 9.83 11.77
C THR A 459 17.60 9.68 12.34
N GLY A 460 16.71 10.59 11.96
CA GLY A 460 15.30 10.64 12.36
C GLY A 460 14.39 10.43 11.16
N LEU A 461 13.58 11.44 10.86
CA LEU A 461 12.75 11.50 9.66
C LEU A 461 13.62 11.72 8.40
N SER A 462 13.38 10.96 7.33
CA SER A 462 14.14 11.05 6.07
C SER A 462 13.20 11.20 4.88
N ASP A 463 13.46 12.20 4.04
CA ASP A 463 12.85 12.34 2.72
C ASP A 463 13.74 11.71 1.64
N LEU A 464 13.47 11.98 0.35
CA LEU A 464 14.21 11.42 -0.78
C LEU A 464 15.67 11.87 -0.83
N ASP A 465 15.94 13.12 -0.45
CA ASP A 465 17.24 13.79 -0.66
C ASP A 465 18.01 13.99 0.66
N TYR A 466 17.29 14.20 1.78
CA TYR A 466 17.84 14.55 3.09
C TYR A 466 17.30 13.67 4.23
N SER A 467 18.12 13.53 5.27
CA SER A 467 17.76 12.92 6.55
C SER A 467 17.95 13.90 7.70
N GLU A 468 16.94 13.98 8.58
CA GLU A 468 17.04 14.59 9.91
C GLU A 468 18.15 13.91 10.71
N VAL A 469 19.00 14.70 11.37
CA VAL A 469 20.03 14.21 12.29
C VAL A 469 19.64 14.54 13.72
N THR A 470 19.33 13.51 14.50
CA THR A 470 18.86 13.63 15.90
C THR A 470 19.99 13.67 16.92
N SER A 471 21.20 13.22 16.55
CA SER A 471 22.40 13.36 17.38
C SER A 471 23.69 13.18 16.58
N GLY A 472 24.73 13.95 16.91
CA GLY A 472 26.12 13.76 16.46
C GLY A 472 26.72 14.96 15.74
N LEU A 473 25.89 15.77 15.08
CA LEU A 473 26.27 16.98 14.35
C LEU A 473 25.73 18.24 15.03
N THR A 474 26.35 19.38 14.71
CA THR A 474 25.96 20.72 15.18
C THR A 474 25.75 21.67 14.01
N ASP A 475 24.94 22.70 14.21
CA ASP A 475 24.77 23.80 13.26
C ASP A 475 26.16 24.39 12.89
N GLY A 476 26.49 24.40 11.58
CA GLY A 476 27.79 24.85 11.07
C GLY A 476 28.85 23.76 10.82
N ASP A 477 28.57 22.48 11.12
CA ASP A 477 29.40 21.37 10.61
C ASP A 477 29.39 21.34 9.07
N THR A 478 30.51 20.95 8.44
CA THR A 478 30.56 20.68 6.98
C THR A 478 30.74 19.20 6.74
N VAL A 479 29.78 18.60 6.05
CA VAL A 479 29.72 17.18 5.72
C VAL A 479 30.30 16.90 4.34
N LEU A 480 30.96 15.75 4.20
CA LEU A 480 31.54 15.29 2.93
C LEU A 480 30.62 14.26 2.26
N VAL A 481 30.08 14.64 1.10
CA VAL A 481 29.43 13.72 0.16
C VAL A 481 30.54 13.06 -0.66
N LEU A 482 30.66 11.74 -0.52
CA LEU A 482 31.61 10.94 -1.29
C LEU A 482 30.90 10.30 -2.49
N PRO A 483 31.53 10.19 -3.67
CA PRO A 483 31.04 9.34 -4.74
C PRO A 483 30.97 7.90 -4.25
N SER A 484 30.03 7.13 -4.79
CA SER A 484 29.85 5.71 -4.47
C SER A 484 31.18 4.97 -4.59
N ALA A 485 31.59 4.26 -3.54
CA ALA A 485 32.87 3.54 -3.54
C ALA A 485 33.00 2.58 -4.74
N SER A 486 31.88 1.99 -5.17
CA SER A 486 31.76 1.16 -6.38
C SER A 486 32.16 1.88 -7.68
N LEU A 487 31.89 3.20 -7.82
CA LEU A 487 32.32 3.99 -8.97
C LEU A 487 33.82 4.29 -8.94
N VAL A 488 34.37 4.61 -7.77
CA VAL A 488 35.82 4.84 -7.62
C VAL A 488 36.58 3.53 -7.89
N GLN A 489 36.08 2.41 -7.34
CA GLN A 489 36.68 1.09 -7.51
C GLN A 489 36.52 0.56 -8.94
N SER A 490 35.40 0.83 -9.64
CA SER A 490 35.25 0.47 -11.05
C SER A 490 36.16 1.32 -11.95
N GLN A 491 36.33 2.61 -11.68
CA GLN A 491 37.32 3.45 -12.40
C GLN A 491 38.76 3.00 -12.16
N GLN A 492 39.10 2.56 -10.94
CA GLN A 492 40.42 2.00 -10.64
C GLN A 492 40.65 0.66 -11.35
N GLN A 493 39.68 -0.27 -11.31
CA GLN A 493 39.76 -1.52 -12.07
C GLN A 493 39.79 -1.28 -13.57
N PHE A 494 39.04 -0.29 -14.09
CA PHE A 494 39.06 0.08 -15.49
C PHE A 494 40.44 0.62 -15.88
N LYS A 495 41.01 1.55 -15.10
CA LYS A 495 42.39 2.04 -15.32
C LYS A 495 43.42 0.92 -15.25
N GLN A 496 43.32 -0.01 -14.31
CA GLN A 496 44.22 -1.17 -14.22
C GLN A 496 44.08 -2.08 -15.45
N ARG A 497 42.86 -2.38 -15.91
CA ARG A 497 42.64 -3.12 -17.16
C ARG A 497 43.21 -2.36 -18.36
N PHE A 498 43.00 -1.05 -18.44
CA PHE A 498 43.49 -0.21 -19.53
C PHE A 498 45.03 -0.13 -19.55
N GLN A 499 45.67 -0.02 -18.39
CA GLN A 499 47.12 -0.07 -18.23
C GLN A 499 47.69 -1.46 -18.55
N ASN A 500 47.00 -2.54 -18.19
CA ASN A 500 47.41 -3.89 -18.59
C ASN A 500 47.26 -4.15 -20.10
N VAL A 501 46.28 -3.51 -20.76
CA VAL A 501 46.08 -3.59 -22.22
C VAL A 501 47.03 -2.67 -23.01
N THR A 502 47.46 -1.54 -22.43
CA THR A 502 48.38 -0.58 -23.11
C THR A 502 49.85 -0.74 -22.70
N GLY A 503 50.14 -1.41 -21.59
CA GLY A 503 51.50 -1.73 -21.12
C GLY A 503 52.09 -3.04 -21.68
N GLY A 504 51.27 -3.88 -22.32
CA GLY A 504 51.73 -5.00 -23.14
C GLY A 504 51.93 -4.53 -24.58
N GLY A 505 53.15 -4.62 -25.10
CA GLY A 505 53.50 -4.08 -26.42
C GLY A 505 52.65 -4.63 -27.57
N LEU A 506 52.21 -3.74 -28.47
CA LEU A 506 51.39 -4.02 -29.65
C LEU A 506 51.92 -5.21 -30.47
N PRO A 507 51.22 -6.36 -30.51
CA PRO A 507 51.61 -7.48 -31.36
C PRO A 507 51.04 -7.25 -32.77
N GLY A 508 51.75 -6.50 -33.62
CA GLY A 508 51.19 -6.15 -34.93
C GLY A 508 52.04 -5.39 -35.95
N LEU A 509 53.37 -5.26 -35.79
CA LEU A 509 54.24 -4.64 -36.80
C LEU A 509 55.52 -5.46 -37.03
N ARG A 510 55.39 -6.57 -37.78
CA ARG A 510 56.56 -7.19 -38.42
C ARG A 510 56.86 -6.48 -39.75
N GLN A 511 58.14 -6.23 -39.97
CA GLN A 511 58.65 -5.50 -41.13
C GLN A 511 58.33 -6.22 -42.44
N GLN A 512 57.78 -5.48 -43.40
CA GLN A 512 57.75 -5.90 -44.80
C GLN A 512 59.01 -5.36 -45.47
N GLN A 513 60.13 -6.09 -45.35
CA GLN A 513 61.37 -5.77 -46.05
C GLN A 513 61.35 -6.33 -47.47
N SER A 514 61.85 -5.52 -48.40
CA SER A 514 61.93 -5.79 -49.83
C SER A 514 62.92 -6.92 -50.17
N GLN A 515 62.46 -7.90 -50.94
CA GLN A 515 63.26 -8.67 -51.88
C GLN A 515 62.51 -8.61 -53.23
N GLY A 516 63.12 -8.35 -54.38
CA GLY A 516 64.55 -8.40 -54.68
C GLY A 516 64.77 -9.40 -55.82
N THR A 517 64.36 -9.02 -57.03
CA THR A 517 64.49 -9.84 -58.24
C THR A 517 65.95 -10.19 -58.53
N PRO A 518 66.22 -11.39 -59.05
CA PRO A 518 67.03 -11.44 -60.27
C PRO A 518 66.44 -12.35 -61.36
N ALA A 519 66.89 -12.10 -62.59
CA ALA A 519 66.38 -12.69 -63.81
C ALA A 519 66.86 -14.13 -64.08
N ARG A 520 66.06 -14.88 -64.84
CA ARG A 520 66.47 -15.26 -66.21
C ARG A 520 65.28 -15.47 -67.12
#